data_AF-A0A2A7AXR1-F1
#
_entry.id   AF-A0A2A7AXR1-F1
#
_cell.length_a   1.000
_cell.length_b   1.000
_cell.length_c   1.000
_cell.angle_alpha   90.00
_cell.angle_beta   90.00
_cell.angle_gamma   90.00
#
_symmetry.space_group_name_H-M   'P 1'
#
loop_
_entity.id
_entity.type
_entity.pdbx_description
1 polymer ?
#
loop_
_entity_poly.entity_id
_entity_poly.type
_entity_poly.pdbx_seq_one_letter_code
_entity_poly.pdbx_strand_id
1 'polypeptide(L)'
;MSTISRRSFLKLAGATAVATAGASMLTGCSLVKYVTIIPVLNGEVVQGETPSVPLPGFIKNYDWAFDMVIPIVKKKYANIPGFNEVQFELDKTFRDANNIPACRVFTDSETGKDMMYLAVKCNVIEGTIAIRSTDGRYTKFITDVSLPDTLTELPKEYVQKLLDEEAAKQPNYTITLADRADNCKVVKEPDGKSFNVDIYVDIKAK
;
A
#
# COMPACT_ATOMS: atom_id res chain seq x y z
N MET A 1 -11.00 59.95 -42.89
CA MET A 1 -9.68 59.58 -42.33
C MET A 1 -9.92 58.79 -41.06
N SER A 2 -10.00 57.46 -41.18
CA SER A 2 -10.38 56.57 -40.06
C SER A 2 -9.10 56.09 -39.38
N THR A 3 -8.72 56.72 -38.28
CA THR A 3 -7.66 56.24 -37.38
C THR A 3 -8.10 54.91 -36.77
N ILE A 4 -7.75 53.80 -37.43
CA ILE A 4 -7.83 52.46 -36.86
C ILE A 4 -6.95 52.45 -35.61
N SER A 5 -7.61 52.34 -34.46
CA SER A 5 -7.00 52.31 -33.13
C SER A 5 -6.06 51.11 -33.01
N ARG A 6 -4.75 51.39 -32.98
CA ARG A 6 -3.69 50.40 -32.73
C ARG A 6 -3.80 49.68 -31.37
N ARG A 7 -4.75 50.06 -30.50
CA ARG A 7 -4.95 49.45 -29.17
C ARG A 7 -5.82 48.18 -29.17
N SER A 8 -6.57 47.89 -30.24
CA SER A 8 -7.49 46.74 -30.25
C SER A 8 -6.86 45.44 -30.78
N PHE A 9 -5.92 45.52 -31.73
CA PHE A 9 -5.22 44.33 -32.25
C PHE A 9 -4.24 43.72 -31.24
N LEU A 10 -3.65 44.53 -30.36
CA LEU A 10 -2.71 44.06 -29.34
C LEU A 10 -3.39 43.28 -28.20
N LYS A 11 -4.71 43.42 -28.03
CA LYS A 11 -5.43 42.85 -26.88
C LYS A 11 -5.80 41.38 -27.03
N LEU A 12 -5.94 40.87 -28.26
CA LEU A 12 -6.27 39.46 -28.47
C LEU A 12 -5.01 38.64 -28.81
N ALA A 13 -4.23 39.05 -29.82
CA ALA A 13 -3.01 38.35 -30.21
C ALA A 13 -1.89 38.46 -29.15
N GLY A 14 -1.80 39.59 -28.44
CA GLY A 14 -0.83 39.79 -27.36
C GLY A 14 -1.15 38.95 -26.11
N ALA A 15 -2.43 38.76 -25.77
CA ALA A 15 -2.83 37.95 -24.62
C ALA A 15 -2.56 36.46 -24.87
N THR A 16 -2.86 35.95 -26.07
CA THR A 16 -2.54 34.56 -26.44
C THR A 16 -1.03 34.35 -26.54
N ALA A 17 -0.28 35.28 -27.13
CA ALA A 17 1.19 35.18 -27.21
C ALA A 17 1.86 35.24 -25.84
N VAL A 18 1.36 36.07 -24.91
CA VAL A 18 1.86 36.13 -23.52
C VAL A 18 1.48 34.86 -22.74
N ALA A 19 0.30 34.29 -22.96
CA ALA A 19 -0.08 33.01 -22.37
C ALA A 19 0.75 31.84 -22.92
N THR A 20 0.99 31.80 -24.23
CA THR A 20 1.86 30.78 -24.87
C THR A 20 3.32 30.95 -24.45
N ALA A 21 3.83 32.18 -24.35
CA ALA A 21 5.18 32.44 -23.84
C ALA A 21 5.31 32.12 -22.34
N GLY A 22 4.29 32.43 -21.54
CA GLY A 22 4.22 32.07 -20.12
C GLY A 22 4.18 30.56 -19.91
N ALA A 23 3.40 29.83 -20.71
CA ALA A 23 3.34 28.37 -20.69
C ALA A 23 4.69 27.74 -21.09
N SER A 24 5.36 28.28 -22.13
CA SER A 24 6.71 27.82 -22.54
C SER A 24 7.80 28.18 -21.53
N MET A 25 7.66 29.28 -20.79
CA MET A 25 8.55 29.62 -19.68
C MET A 25 8.29 28.76 -18.45
N LEU A 26 7.04 28.36 -18.17
CA LEU A 26 6.68 27.43 -17.10
C LEU A 26 7.26 26.02 -17.34
N THR A 27 7.21 25.53 -18.57
CA THR A 27 7.83 24.25 -18.94
C THR A 27 9.35 24.37 -19.09
N GLY A 28 9.88 25.51 -19.53
CA GLY A 28 11.32 25.76 -19.70
C GLY A 28 12.10 26.15 -18.43
N CYS A 29 11.46 26.76 -17.42
CA CYS A 29 12.11 27.19 -16.16
C CYS A 29 12.11 26.11 -15.06
N SER A 30 11.86 24.84 -15.38
CA SER A 30 11.75 23.75 -14.38
C SER A 30 10.68 23.99 -13.31
N LEU A 31 9.67 24.83 -13.57
CA LEU A 31 8.58 25.08 -12.61
C LEU A 31 7.70 23.85 -12.44
N VAL A 32 7.54 23.03 -13.49
CA VAL A 32 6.87 21.73 -13.46
C VAL A 32 7.79 20.69 -14.09
N LYS A 33 8.02 19.58 -13.38
CA LYS A 33 8.86 18.47 -13.81
C LYS A 33 8.04 17.18 -13.78
N TYR A 34 8.16 16.35 -14.81
CA TYR A 34 7.61 15.01 -14.78
C TYR A 34 8.53 14.11 -13.98
N VAL A 35 8.02 13.60 -12.87
CA VAL A 35 8.79 12.77 -11.94
C VAL A 35 8.20 11.37 -11.93
N THR A 36 9.04 10.37 -12.14
CA THR A 36 8.68 8.96 -11.97
C THR A 36 8.71 8.59 -10.50
N ILE A 37 7.58 8.17 -9.96
CA ILE A 37 7.48 7.72 -8.56
C ILE A 37 7.86 6.24 -8.49
N ILE A 38 8.80 5.94 -7.60
CA ILE A 38 9.20 4.59 -7.23
C ILE A 38 8.55 4.26 -5.88
N PRO A 39 7.46 3.47 -5.85
CA PRO A 39 6.85 3.03 -4.60
C PRO A 39 7.78 2.05 -3.89
N VAL A 40 8.04 2.30 -2.61
CA VAL A 40 8.82 1.43 -1.74
C VAL A 40 7.93 1.02 -0.57
N LEU A 41 7.93 -0.26 -0.20
CA LEU A 41 7.13 -0.80 0.88
C LEU A 41 8.02 -1.60 1.83
N ASN A 42 8.06 -1.19 3.10
CA ASN A 42 8.93 -1.77 4.12
C ASN A 42 10.41 -1.90 3.67
N GLY A 43 10.89 -0.93 2.87
CA GLY A 43 12.25 -0.90 2.34
C GLY A 43 12.47 -1.59 1.00
N GLU A 44 11.46 -2.31 0.47
CA GLU A 44 11.54 -2.97 -0.83
C GLU A 44 10.85 -2.17 -1.93
N VAL A 45 11.46 -2.07 -3.10
CA VAL A 45 10.81 -1.48 -4.28
C VAL A 45 9.65 -2.36 -4.71
N VAL A 46 8.45 -1.78 -4.79
CA VAL A 46 7.27 -2.48 -5.31
C VAL A 46 7.36 -2.54 -6.83
N GLN A 47 7.52 -3.74 -7.36
CA GLN A 47 7.58 -3.96 -8.81
C GLN A 47 6.19 -3.75 -9.43
N GLY A 48 6.15 -3.08 -10.59
CA GLY A 48 4.92 -2.83 -11.33
C GLY A 48 4.72 -1.35 -11.65
N GLU A 49 3.62 -0.78 -11.16
CA GLU A 49 3.18 0.58 -11.49
C GLU A 49 4.11 1.65 -10.92
N THR A 50 4.79 2.39 -11.80
CA THR A 50 5.61 3.56 -11.47
C THR A 50 5.00 4.80 -12.12
N PRO A 51 4.07 5.50 -11.44
CA PRO A 51 3.36 6.60 -12.06
C PRO A 51 4.30 7.76 -12.32
N SER A 52 4.18 8.37 -13.50
CA SER A 52 4.86 9.62 -13.85
C SER A 52 3.90 10.78 -13.65
N VAL A 53 4.22 11.67 -12.72
CA VAL A 53 3.34 12.78 -12.35
C VAL A 53 4.02 14.13 -12.53
N PRO A 54 3.28 15.17 -12.98
CA PRO A 54 3.80 16.53 -13.03
C PRO A 54 3.90 17.09 -11.61
N LEU A 55 5.13 17.30 -11.13
CA LEU A 55 5.43 17.86 -9.81
C LEU A 55 6.03 19.27 -9.92
N PRO A 56 5.68 20.20 -9.02
CA PRO A 56 6.26 21.53 -9.05
C PRO A 56 7.74 21.51 -8.66
N GLY A 57 8.66 21.82 -9.58
CA GLY A 57 10.11 21.62 -9.41
C GLY A 57 10.79 22.51 -8.35
N PHE A 58 10.06 23.44 -7.74
CA PHE A 58 10.53 24.28 -6.63
C PHE A 58 10.34 23.63 -5.24
N ILE A 59 9.61 22.53 -5.15
CA ILE A 59 9.35 21.83 -3.89
C ILE A 59 10.50 20.86 -3.60
N LYS A 60 11.01 20.89 -2.35
CA LYS A 60 12.11 20.03 -1.89
C LYS A 60 11.65 18.69 -1.31
N ASN A 61 10.42 18.64 -0.78
CA ASN A 61 9.84 17.45 -0.18
C ASN A 61 8.38 17.30 -0.63
N TYR A 62 8.04 16.12 -1.15
CA TYR A 62 6.72 15.74 -1.63
C TYR A 62 6.00 14.74 -0.72
N ASP A 63 6.13 14.85 0.61
CA ASP A 63 5.37 14.05 1.59
C ASP A 63 3.86 13.98 1.24
N TRP A 64 3.29 15.05 0.68
CA TRP A 64 1.89 15.13 0.24
C TRP A 64 1.52 14.17 -0.91
N ALA A 65 2.50 13.69 -1.68
CA ALA A 65 2.27 12.74 -2.77
C ALA A 65 2.12 11.30 -2.27
N PHE A 66 2.24 11.06 -0.95
CA PHE A 66 2.07 9.76 -0.31
C PHE A 66 0.78 9.04 -0.72
N ASP A 67 -0.35 9.76 -0.75
CA ASP A 67 -1.66 9.19 -1.07
C ASP A 67 -1.71 8.57 -2.48
N MET A 68 -0.82 8.97 -3.39
CA MET A 68 -0.74 8.43 -4.74
C MET A 68 -0.20 6.99 -4.79
N VAL A 69 0.68 6.61 -3.85
CA VAL A 69 1.28 5.27 -3.82
C VAL A 69 0.52 4.29 -2.94
N ILE A 70 -0.30 4.77 -2.01
CA ILE A 70 -1.19 3.95 -1.18
C ILE A 70 -1.94 2.90 -2.01
N PRO A 71 -2.67 3.23 -3.10
CA PRO A 71 -3.41 2.23 -3.87
C PRO A 71 -2.51 1.18 -4.54
N ILE A 72 -1.26 1.52 -4.86
CA ILE A 72 -0.29 0.60 -5.47
C ILE A 72 0.22 -0.38 -4.42
N VAL A 73 0.67 0.11 -3.26
CA VAL A 73 1.16 -0.76 -2.18
C VAL A 73 0.04 -1.62 -1.58
N LYS A 74 -1.18 -1.10 -1.56
CA LYS A 74 -2.40 -1.82 -1.15
C LYS A 74 -2.63 -3.09 -1.97
N LYS A 75 -2.32 -3.09 -3.28
CA LYS A 75 -2.45 -4.28 -4.12
C LYS A 75 -1.53 -5.43 -3.66
N LYS A 76 -0.35 -5.14 -3.11
CA LYS A 76 0.60 -6.18 -2.61
C LYS A 76 0.04 -6.93 -1.40
N TYR A 77 -0.82 -6.28 -0.60
CA TYR A 77 -1.40 -6.86 0.62
C TYR A 77 -2.89 -7.18 0.53
N ALA A 78 -3.50 -7.05 -0.64
CA ALA A 78 -4.94 -7.31 -0.83
C ALA A 78 -5.38 -8.74 -0.45
N ASN A 79 -4.43 -9.69 -0.41
CA ASN A 79 -4.68 -11.10 -0.07
C ASN A 79 -4.55 -11.41 1.44
N ILE A 80 -4.16 -10.44 2.26
CA ILE A 80 -3.97 -10.63 3.71
C ILE A 80 -5.32 -10.57 4.44
N PRO A 81 -5.57 -11.45 5.44
CA PRO A 81 -6.76 -11.36 6.28
C PRO A 81 -6.79 -10.04 7.05
N GLY A 82 -7.94 -9.35 7.05
CA GLY A 82 -8.07 -8.10 7.81
C GLY A 82 -7.32 -6.94 7.15
N PHE A 83 -7.01 -7.02 5.85
CA PHE A 83 -6.33 -5.99 5.08
C PHE A 83 -6.85 -4.56 5.31
N ASN A 84 -8.16 -4.39 5.56
CA ASN A 84 -8.78 -3.09 5.83
C ASN A 84 -8.21 -2.41 7.10
N GLU A 85 -7.60 -3.16 8.00
CA GLU A 85 -6.99 -2.67 9.23
C GLU A 85 -5.50 -2.33 9.07
N VAL A 86 -4.88 -2.65 7.93
CA VAL A 86 -3.47 -2.32 7.70
C VAL A 86 -3.29 -0.80 7.69
N GLN A 87 -2.49 -0.32 8.64
CA GLN A 87 -2.09 1.09 8.69
C GLN A 87 -0.85 1.28 7.81
N PHE A 88 -0.94 2.28 6.93
CA PHE A 88 0.14 2.70 6.05
C PHE A 88 0.63 4.06 6.51
N GLU A 89 1.93 4.16 6.77
CA GLU A 89 2.59 5.39 7.18
C GLU A 89 3.72 5.73 6.21
N LEU A 90 4.03 7.01 6.09
CA LEU A 90 5.16 7.44 5.26
C LEU A 90 6.49 7.14 5.97
N ASP A 91 7.37 6.39 5.30
CA ASP A 91 8.71 6.12 5.81
C ASP A 91 9.70 7.24 5.49
N LYS A 92 9.74 8.24 6.37
CA LYS A 92 10.69 9.36 6.26
C LYS A 92 12.15 8.97 6.49
N THR A 93 12.38 7.80 7.09
CA THR A 93 13.72 7.31 7.42
C THR A 93 14.33 6.48 6.30
N PHE A 94 13.53 6.04 5.33
CA PHE A 94 14.02 5.30 4.17
C PHE A 94 15.12 6.06 3.44
N ARG A 95 16.20 5.34 3.13
CA ARG A 95 17.31 5.76 2.28
C ARG A 95 17.62 4.60 1.34
N ASP A 96 17.85 4.90 0.07
CA ASP A 96 18.34 3.88 -0.87
C ASP A 96 19.86 3.59 -0.63
N ALA A 97 20.44 2.73 -1.46
CA ALA A 97 21.87 2.39 -1.39
C ALA A 97 22.81 3.59 -1.60
N ASN A 98 22.34 4.65 -2.26
CA ASN A 98 23.07 5.89 -2.52
C ASN A 98 22.76 6.99 -1.50
N ASN A 99 22.09 6.64 -0.39
CA ASN A 99 21.66 7.56 0.66
C ASN A 99 20.65 8.63 0.19
N ILE A 100 19.88 8.34 -0.86
CA ILE A 100 18.81 9.19 -1.37
C ILE A 100 17.56 9.01 -0.49
N PRO A 101 17.01 10.09 0.11
CA PRO A 101 15.82 10.00 0.95
C PRO A 101 14.53 9.81 0.15
N ALA A 102 13.54 9.20 0.80
CA ALA A 102 12.17 9.24 0.34
C ALA A 102 11.63 10.69 0.22
N CYS A 103 10.63 10.87 -0.62
CA CYS A 103 9.93 12.12 -0.91
C CYS A 103 10.80 13.24 -1.54
N ARG A 104 11.99 12.88 -2.04
CA ARG A 104 12.89 13.81 -2.73
C ARG A 104 13.12 13.39 -4.17
N VAL A 105 13.02 14.36 -5.06
CA VAL A 105 13.33 14.16 -6.48
C VAL A 105 14.84 14.13 -6.68
N PHE A 106 15.30 13.15 -7.44
CA PHE A 106 16.67 13.01 -7.91
C PHE A 106 16.65 12.71 -9.40
N THR A 107 17.72 13.07 -10.10
CA THR A 107 17.86 12.72 -11.52
C THR A 107 18.66 11.43 -11.60
N ASP A 108 18.08 10.44 -12.27
CA ASP A 108 18.73 9.17 -12.50
C ASP A 108 19.88 9.31 -13.50
N SER A 109 21.06 8.80 -13.14
CA SER A 109 22.28 8.98 -13.94
C SER A 109 22.29 8.18 -15.22
N GLU A 110 21.53 7.08 -15.30
CA GLU A 110 21.52 6.18 -16.46
C GLU A 110 20.49 6.64 -17.50
N THR A 111 19.29 6.98 -17.04
CA THR A 111 18.15 7.33 -17.90
C THR A 111 17.98 8.84 -18.08
N GLY A 112 18.61 9.66 -17.24
CA GLY A 112 18.47 11.12 -17.24
C GLY A 112 17.09 11.61 -16.79
N LYS A 113 16.23 10.71 -16.28
CA LYS A 113 14.86 11.02 -15.86
C LYS A 113 14.83 11.45 -14.39
N ASP A 114 13.95 12.39 -14.07
CA ASP A 114 13.68 12.76 -12.68
C ASP A 114 12.83 11.66 -12.02
N MET A 115 13.31 11.13 -10.91
CA MET A 115 12.70 10.06 -10.13
C MET A 115 12.56 10.45 -8.67
N MET A 116 11.65 9.79 -7.95
CA MET A 116 11.45 9.99 -6.52
C MET A 116 11.01 8.70 -5.85
N TYR A 117 11.66 8.35 -4.74
CA TYR A 117 11.17 7.27 -3.88
C TYR A 117 10.02 7.77 -3.02
N LEU A 118 8.89 7.05 -2.98
CA LEU A 118 7.87 7.21 -1.96
C LEU A 118 7.81 5.93 -1.14
N ALA A 119 8.44 5.98 0.02
CA ALA A 119 8.54 4.84 0.91
C ALA A 119 7.39 4.81 1.92
N VAL A 120 6.77 3.65 2.02
CA VAL A 120 5.64 3.37 2.89
C VAL A 120 6.07 2.29 3.88
N LYS A 121 5.75 2.52 5.15
CA LYS A 121 5.84 1.52 6.20
C LYS A 121 4.44 1.02 6.53
N CYS A 122 4.33 -0.29 6.73
CA CYS A 122 3.15 -0.89 7.33
C CYS A 122 3.59 -1.99 8.29
N ASN A 123 2.90 -2.07 9.41
CA ASN A 123 3.17 -3.09 10.40
C ASN A 123 2.34 -4.33 10.08
N VAL A 124 3.03 -5.33 9.57
CA VAL A 124 2.47 -6.66 9.32
C VAL A 124 3.29 -7.63 10.17
N ILE A 125 2.60 -8.46 10.92
CA ILE A 125 3.19 -9.49 11.77
C ILE A 125 2.97 -10.86 11.12
N GLU A 126 3.91 -11.76 11.32
CA GLU A 126 3.87 -13.11 10.76
C GLU A 126 3.66 -14.12 11.88
N GLY A 127 2.85 -15.13 11.65
CA GLY A 127 2.46 -16.03 12.71
C GLY A 127 1.86 -17.33 12.22
N THR A 128 1.38 -18.10 13.20
CA THR A 128 0.78 -19.41 12.97
C THR A 128 -0.67 -19.40 13.40
N ILE A 129 -1.53 -19.99 12.56
CA ILE A 129 -2.92 -20.30 12.90
C ILE A 129 -3.02 -21.79 13.17
N ALA A 130 -3.57 -22.17 14.32
CA ALA A 130 -3.82 -23.55 14.68
C ALA A 130 -5.32 -23.85 14.71
N ILE A 131 -5.79 -24.73 13.82
CA ILE A 131 -7.15 -25.27 13.87
C ILE A 131 -7.14 -26.51 14.76
N ARG A 132 -7.90 -26.49 15.86
CA ARG A 132 -7.92 -27.55 16.87
C ARG A 132 -9.34 -28.05 17.09
N SER A 133 -9.51 -29.35 17.15
CA SER A 133 -10.79 -29.91 17.60
C SER A 133 -10.95 -29.77 19.12
N THR A 134 -12.18 -29.56 19.57
CA THR A 134 -12.52 -29.48 21.00
C THR A 134 -12.25 -30.77 21.76
N ASP A 135 -12.27 -31.92 21.08
CA ASP A 135 -11.91 -33.23 21.63
C ASP A 135 -10.39 -33.50 21.68
N GLY A 136 -9.58 -32.58 21.16
CA GLY A 136 -8.11 -32.66 21.15
C GLY A 136 -7.51 -33.68 20.17
N ARG A 137 -8.32 -34.33 19.33
CA ARG A 137 -7.87 -35.40 18.42
C ARG A 137 -7.37 -34.90 17.07
N TYR A 138 -7.71 -33.68 16.70
CA TYR A 138 -7.35 -33.07 15.44
C TYR A 138 -6.64 -31.73 15.70
N THR A 139 -5.50 -31.54 15.06
CA THR A 139 -4.79 -30.26 15.07
C THR A 139 -4.13 -30.05 13.71
N LYS A 140 -4.35 -28.88 13.13
CA LYS A 140 -3.74 -28.45 11.87
C LYS A 140 -3.11 -27.09 12.06
N PHE A 141 -1.82 -26.99 11.74
CA PHE A 141 -1.10 -25.73 11.71
C PHE A 141 -1.07 -25.15 10.30
N ILE A 142 -1.27 -23.85 10.21
CA ILE A 142 -1.09 -23.01 9.04
C ILE A 142 0.00 -22.01 9.42
N THR A 143 1.19 -22.20 8.88
CA THR A 143 2.36 -21.35 9.14
C THR A 143 2.44 -20.22 8.11
N ASP A 144 3.34 -19.27 8.36
CA ASP A 144 3.70 -18.20 7.41
C ASP A 144 2.49 -17.32 7.04
N VAL A 145 1.56 -17.14 7.98
CA VAL A 145 0.40 -16.28 7.81
C VAL A 145 0.78 -14.88 8.22
N SER A 146 0.61 -13.93 7.31
CA SER A 146 0.77 -12.51 7.61
C SER A 146 -0.56 -11.90 8.08
N LEU A 147 -0.54 -11.02 9.08
CA LEU A 147 -1.70 -10.26 9.57
C LEU A 147 -1.30 -8.80 9.87
N PRO A 148 -2.24 -7.83 9.80
CA PRO A 148 -2.00 -6.49 10.33
C PRO A 148 -1.68 -6.56 11.82
N ASP A 149 -0.72 -5.76 12.29
CA ASP A 149 -0.39 -5.72 13.72
C ASP A 149 -1.55 -5.18 14.57
N THR A 150 -2.45 -4.38 14.01
CA THR A 150 -3.62 -3.87 14.74
C THR A 150 -4.74 -4.88 14.91
N LEU A 151 -4.71 -5.98 14.14
CA LEU A 151 -5.79 -6.97 14.10
C LEU A 151 -5.86 -7.73 15.43
N THR A 152 -7.01 -7.68 16.08
CA THR A 152 -7.24 -8.36 17.38
C THR A 152 -7.96 -9.70 17.24
N GLU A 153 -8.70 -9.89 16.16
CA GLU A 153 -9.50 -11.09 15.88
C GLU A 153 -9.51 -11.36 14.38
N LEU A 154 -9.46 -12.63 13.99
CA LEU A 154 -9.53 -12.98 12.57
C LEU A 154 -10.90 -12.59 11.98
N PRO A 155 -10.95 -12.04 10.76
CA PRO A 155 -12.20 -11.77 10.09
C PRO A 155 -13.03 -13.05 9.90
N LYS A 156 -14.31 -12.99 10.24
CA LYS A 156 -15.23 -14.14 10.16
C LYS A 156 -15.26 -14.79 8.77
N GLU A 157 -15.20 -13.99 7.70
CA GLU A 157 -15.16 -14.48 6.32
C GLU A 157 -13.90 -15.31 6.04
N TYR A 158 -12.76 -14.91 6.60
CA TYR A 158 -11.50 -15.64 6.44
C TYR A 158 -11.54 -16.96 7.22
N VAL A 159 -12.03 -16.92 8.48
CA VAL A 159 -12.23 -18.13 9.29
C VAL A 159 -13.15 -19.11 8.57
N GLN A 160 -14.28 -18.64 8.04
CA GLN A 160 -15.22 -19.52 7.33
C GLN A 160 -14.58 -20.18 6.10
N LYS A 161 -13.79 -19.44 5.30
CA LYS A 161 -13.05 -20.01 4.17
C LYS A 161 -12.11 -21.13 4.62
N LEU A 162 -11.37 -20.94 5.71
CA LEU A 162 -10.50 -21.98 6.26
C LEU A 162 -11.29 -23.22 6.69
N LEU A 163 -12.44 -23.02 7.34
CA LEU A 163 -13.30 -24.12 7.77
C LEU A 163 -13.92 -24.87 6.58
N ASP A 164 -14.34 -24.16 5.54
CA ASP A 164 -14.89 -24.74 4.32
C ASP A 164 -13.84 -25.58 3.58
N GLU A 165 -12.60 -25.08 3.49
CA GLU A 165 -11.46 -25.81 2.92
C GLU A 165 -11.13 -27.09 3.70
N GLU A 166 -11.19 -27.05 5.03
CA GLU A 166 -10.99 -28.24 5.86
C GLU A 166 -12.18 -29.21 5.79
N ALA A 167 -13.41 -28.71 5.72
CA ALA A 167 -14.61 -29.53 5.56
C ALA A 167 -14.63 -30.24 4.20
N ALA A 168 -14.14 -29.59 3.13
CA ALA A 168 -14.00 -30.20 1.81
C ALA A 168 -13.06 -31.41 1.80
N LYS A 169 -12.03 -31.42 2.68
CA LYS A 169 -11.10 -32.56 2.85
C LYS A 169 -11.71 -33.71 3.65
N GLN A 170 -12.79 -33.45 4.39
CA GLN A 170 -13.42 -34.41 5.31
C GLN A 170 -14.93 -34.53 5.03
N PRO A 171 -15.33 -35.10 3.88
CA PRO A 171 -16.73 -35.08 3.44
C PRO A 171 -17.70 -35.81 4.38
N ASN A 172 -17.21 -36.75 5.20
CA ASN A 172 -18.00 -37.52 6.16
C ASN A 172 -18.19 -36.83 7.51
N TYR A 173 -17.58 -35.65 7.70
CA TYR A 173 -17.66 -34.90 8.95
C TYR A 173 -18.28 -33.52 8.69
N THR A 174 -18.90 -32.99 9.75
CA THR A 174 -19.31 -31.59 9.86
C THR A 174 -18.32 -30.90 10.79
N ILE A 175 -17.76 -29.79 10.32
CA ILE A 175 -16.84 -28.95 11.07
C ILE A 175 -17.58 -27.64 11.35
N THR A 176 -17.78 -27.32 12.63
CA THR A 176 -18.42 -26.08 13.06
C THR A 176 -17.53 -25.34 14.04
N LEU A 177 -17.53 -24.01 13.99
CA LEU A 177 -16.77 -23.21 14.96
C LEU A 177 -17.31 -23.45 16.38
N ALA A 178 -16.41 -23.71 17.33
CA ALA A 178 -16.78 -23.90 18.72
C ALA A 178 -17.12 -22.57 19.39
N ASP A 179 -18.13 -22.56 20.26
CA ASP A 179 -18.49 -21.39 21.06
C ASP A 179 -17.48 -21.21 22.22
N ARG A 180 -16.47 -20.35 22.00
CA ARG A 180 -15.44 -20.02 22.98
C ARG A 180 -15.06 -18.55 22.89
N ALA A 181 -14.84 -17.92 24.05
CA ALA A 181 -14.56 -16.50 24.14
C ALA A 181 -13.15 -16.10 23.65
N ASP A 182 -12.22 -17.04 23.59
CA ASP A 182 -10.85 -16.88 23.09
C ASP A 182 -10.68 -17.36 21.64
N ASN A 183 -11.73 -17.89 21.02
CA ASN A 183 -11.67 -18.42 19.67
C ASN A 183 -11.34 -17.33 18.65
N CYS A 184 -10.47 -17.64 17.69
CA CYS A 184 -10.09 -16.75 16.58
C CYS A 184 -9.41 -15.43 16.99
N LYS A 185 -9.03 -15.27 18.26
CA LYS A 185 -8.31 -14.09 18.74
C LYS A 185 -6.85 -14.13 18.34
N VAL A 186 -6.34 -12.97 17.93
CA VAL A 186 -4.93 -12.77 17.60
C VAL A 186 -4.17 -12.49 18.90
N VAL A 187 -3.37 -13.46 19.33
CA VAL A 187 -2.49 -13.33 20.49
C VAL A 187 -1.10 -12.98 19.99
N LYS A 188 -0.65 -11.76 20.27
CA LYS A 188 0.71 -11.32 19.91
C LYS A 188 1.73 -11.93 20.85
N GLU A 189 2.83 -12.39 20.29
CA GLU A 189 3.96 -12.87 21.07
C GLU A 189 4.69 -11.71 21.76
N PRO A 190 5.45 -11.99 22.84
CA PRO A 190 6.21 -10.96 23.56
C PRO A 190 7.23 -10.22 22.70
N ASP A 191 7.63 -10.79 21.56
CA ASP A 191 8.53 -10.16 20.59
C ASP A 191 7.88 -8.97 19.83
N GLY A 192 6.55 -8.86 19.89
CA GLY A 192 5.75 -7.86 19.18
C GLY A 192 5.78 -7.99 17.65
N LYS A 193 6.36 -9.07 17.12
CA LYS A 193 6.59 -9.31 15.69
C LYS A 193 5.89 -10.55 15.17
N SER A 194 5.49 -11.45 16.08
CA SER A 194 4.76 -12.65 15.73
C SER A 194 3.44 -12.78 16.48
N PHE A 195 2.58 -13.68 15.98
CA PHE A 195 1.30 -13.99 16.62
C PHE A 195 1.00 -15.48 16.59
N ASN A 196 0.10 -15.87 17.47
CA ASN A 196 -0.59 -17.14 17.45
C ASN A 196 -2.11 -16.91 17.47
N VAL A 197 -2.83 -17.70 16.68
CA VAL A 197 -4.29 -17.76 16.72
C VAL A 197 -4.70 -19.21 16.87
N ASP A 198 -5.56 -19.49 17.85
CA ASP A 198 -6.23 -20.78 17.97
C ASP A 198 -7.67 -20.67 17.44
N ILE A 199 -8.00 -21.55 16.50
CA ILE A 199 -9.35 -21.75 15.97
C ILE A 199 -9.87 -23.07 16.50
N TYR A 200 -10.78 -23.03 17.47
CA TYR A 200 -11.42 -24.21 18.02
C TYR A 200 -12.65 -24.60 17.21
N VAL A 201 -12.73 -25.88 16.84
CA VAL A 201 -13.81 -26.44 16.03
C VAL A 201 -14.42 -27.69 16.68
N ASP A 202 -15.72 -27.87 16.51
CA ASP A 202 -16.42 -29.11 16.80
C ASP A 202 -16.49 -29.94 15.51
N ILE A 203 -16.01 -31.18 15.57
CA ILE A 203 -16.05 -32.12 14.46
C ILE A 203 -17.04 -33.24 14.80
N LYS A 204 -18.08 -33.40 13.99
CA LYS A 204 -19.10 -34.44 14.17
C LYS A 204 -19.24 -35.28 12.91
N ALA A 205 -19.32 -36.59 13.05
CA ALA A 205 -19.66 -37.47 11.93
C ALA A 205 -21.06 -37.12 11.42
N LYS A 206 -21.23 -37.14 10.09
CA LYS A 206 -22.54 -36.99 9.45
C LYS A 206 -23.41 -38.22 9.62
#